data_AF-A0A6I4M1H3-F1
#
_entry.id   AF-A0A6I4M1H3-F1
#
_cell.length_a   1.000
_cell.length_b   1.000
_cell.length_c   1.000
_cell.angle_alpha   90.00
_cell.angle_beta   90.00
_cell.angle_gamma   90.00
#
_symmetry.space_group_name_H-M   'P 1'
#
loop_
_entity.id
_entity.type
_entity.pdbx_description
1 polymer ?
#
loop_
_entity_poly.entity_id
_entity_poly.type
_entity_poly.pdbx_seq_one_letter_code
_entity_poly.pdbx_strand_id
1 'polypeptide(L)'
;MPRKISKGMRSGNASRKGALLYNHSFAGQQFRPNGKMPIDAHQRSALIIKSVLKATEGRLHVENCLNQVRGNLDEYVMREYKVDELDQETFLNLYYDGLDYTRPDKLDRDQLVPYLEELKSTLRRHYPDGSPLRELLMWVDRAIVWIERWLGQTQPYLAKHLANDLEPQPRL
;
A
#
# COMPACT_ATOMS: atom_id res chain seq x y z
N MET A 1 -9.46 56.77 0.81
CA MET A 1 -9.35 55.45 0.14
C MET A 1 -9.01 54.38 1.18
N PRO A 2 -9.98 53.65 1.76
CA PRO A 2 -9.65 52.53 2.66
C PRO A 2 -9.40 51.25 1.85
N ARG A 3 -8.23 50.62 2.07
CA ARG A 3 -7.84 49.34 1.46
C ARG A 3 -8.66 48.20 2.07
N LYS A 4 -9.29 47.39 1.21
CA LYS A 4 -9.93 46.13 1.58
C LYS A 4 -8.86 45.14 2.02
N ILE A 5 -8.91 44.68 3.27
CA ILE A 5 -8.15 43.51 3.73
C ILE A 5 -8.94 42.28 3.30
N SER A 6 -8.37 41.51 2.37
CA SER A 6 -8.95 40.30 1.82
C SER A 6 -9.00 39.18 2.86
N LYS A 7 -10.22 38.65 3.02
CA LYS A 7 -10.59 37.29 3.46
C LYS A 7 -9.44 36.40 3.93
N GLY A 8 -9.42 36.13 5.24
CA GLY A 8 -8.69 34.99 5.78
C GLY A 8 -9.08 33.71 5.06
N MET A 9 -8.06 33.03 4.54
CA MET A 9 -8.14 31.65 4.07
C MET A 9 -8.69 30.81 5.22
N ARG A 10 -9.90 30.29 5.03
CA ARG A 10 -10.41 29.20 5.85
C ARG A 10 -9.48 28.01 5.62
N SER A 11 -8.54 27.79 6.53
CA SER A 11 -7.92 26.47 6.71
C SER A 11 -9.05 25.54 7.12
N GLY A 12 -9.69 24.94 6.13
CA GLY A 12 -10.62 23.84 6.33
C GLY A 12 -9.80 22.68 6.84
N ASN A 13 -9.66 22.59 8.16
CA ASN A 13 -9.11 21.43 8.85
C ASN A 13 -10.13 20.30 8.71
N ALA A 14 -10.23 19.74 7.51
CA ALA A 14 -10.92 18.48 7.27
C ALA A 14 -10.06 17.42 7.97
N SER A 15 -10.35 17.21 9.25
CA SER A 15 -10.01 15.98 9.95
C SER A 15 -10.57 14.83 9.10
N ARG A 16 -9.74 14.31 8.19
CA ARG A 16 -10.01 13.08 7.45
C ARG A 16 -10.11 12.01 8.52
N LYS A 17 -11.34 11.65 8.92
CA LYS A 17 -11.59 10.66 9.98
C LYS A 17 -10.71 9.43 9.72
N GLY A 18 -10.00 8.97 10.75
CA GLY A 18 -9.11 7.80 10.64
C GLY A 18 -7.75 8.06 9.99
N ALA A 19 -7.31 9.31 9.75
CA ALA A 19 -5.99 9.61 9.20
C ALA A 19 -5.21 10.63 10.05
N LEU A 20 -3.89 10.44 10.14
CA LEU A 20 -2.94 11.34 10.80
C LEU A 20 -1.98 11.94 9.76
N LEU A 21 -1.81 13.26 9.79
CA LEU A 21 -0.85 13.97 8.96
C LEU A 21 0.58 13.74 9.49
N TYR A 22 1.53 13.55 8.59
CA TYR A 22 2.94 13.49 8.93
C TYR A 22 3.81 14.10 7.81
N ASN A 23 5.05 14.43 8.13
CA ASN A 23 6.03 14.89 7.15
C ASN A 23 6.96 13.73 6.78
N HIS A 24 6.97 13.38 5.50
CA HIS A 24 7.90 12.43 4.89
C HIS A 24 9.10 13.19 4.33
N SER A 25 10.32 12.80 4.69
CA SER A 25 11.56 13.55 4.42
C SER A 25 11.77 13.91 2.95
N PHE A 26 11.29 13.07 2.02
CA PHE A 26 11.45 13.27 0.57
C PHE A 26 10.14 13.53 -0.18
N ALA A 27 8.99 13.36 0.47
CA ALA A 27 7.67 13.40 -0.20
C ALA A 27 6.72 14.47 0.40
N GLY A 28 7.21 15.28 1.34
CA GLY A 28 6.44 16.34 1.97
C GLY A 28 5.34 15.82 2.88
N GLN A 29 4.23 16.54 2.93
CA GLN A 29 3.07 16.20 3.77
C GLN A 29 2.34 14.97 3.25
N GLN A 30 2.21 13.95 4.11
CA GLN A 30 1.58 12.68 3.82
C GLN A 30 0.59 12.30 4.94
N PHE A 31 -0.27 11.32 4.67
CA PHE A 31 -1.22 10.80 5.65
C PHE A 31 -0.98 9.33 5.93
N ARG A 32 -1.10 8.94 7.21
CA ARG A 32 -1.11 7.54 7.64
C ARG A 32 -2.43 7.20 8.33
N PRO A 33 -2.82 5.93 8.42
CA PRO A 33 -3.96 5.54 9.24
C PRO A 33 -3.78 5.96 10.70
N ASN A 34 -4.86 6.39 11.33
CA ASN A 34 -4.93 6.59 12.78
C ASN A 34 -5.18 5.24 13.49
N GLY A 35 -4.28 4.30 13.26
CA GLY A 35 -4.27 2.97 13.86
C GLY A 35 -2.84 2.54 14.14
N LYS A 36 -2.71 1.48 14.93
CA LYS A 36 -1.46 0.79 15.21
C LYS A 36 -1.69 -0.69 14.90
N MET A 37 -1.05 -1.19 13.85
CA MET A 37 -1.12 -2.60 13.49
C MET A 37 -0.11 -3.37 14.37
N PRO A 38 -0.53 -4.49 15.00
CA PRO A 38 0.36 -5.33 15.79
C PRO A 38 1.58 -5.81 14.99
N ILE A 39 2.71 -6.05 15.67
CA ILE A 39 3.98 -6.37 15.01
C ILE A 39 3.94 -7.71 14.27
N ASP A 40 3.22 -8.68 14.81
CA ASP A 40 2.94 -9.98 14.17
C ASP A 40 2.12 -9.80 12.88
N ALA A 41 1.17 -8.86 12.87
CA ALA A 41 0.42 -8.50 11.66
C ALA A 41 1.32 -7.79 10.62
N HIS A 42 2.27 -6.93 11.04
CA HIS A 42 3.29 -6.42 10.12
C HIS A 42 4.19 -7.54 9.58
N GLN A 43 4.65 -8.46 10.43
CA GLN A 43 5.49 -9.59 10.02
C GLN A 43 4.77 -10.46 8.99
N ARG A 44 3.49 -10.78 9.23
CA ARG A 44 2.67 -11.53 8.27
C ARG A 44 2.48 -10.77 6.96
N SER A 45 2.20 -9.47 7.03
CA SER A 45 2.07 -8.60 5.85
C SER A 45 3.36 -8.55 5.03
N ALA A 46 4.50 -8.39 5.70
CA ALA A 46 5.82 -8.40 5.07
C ALA A 46 6.12 -9.75 4.40
N LEU A 47 5.82 -10.87 5.07
CA LEU A 47 5.98 -12.20 4.50
C LEU A 47 5.15 -12.38 3.23
N ILE A 48 3.87 -11.97 3.25
CA ILE A 48 2.99 -12.03 2.07
C ILE A 48 3.60 -11.23 0.91
N ILE A 49 3.96 -9.97 1.15
CA ILE A 49 4.51 -9.08 0.12
C ILE A 49 5.81 -9.67 -0.47
N LYS A 50 6.73 -10.12 0.39
CA LYS A 50 8.00 -10.74 -0.02
C LYS A 50 7.76 -12.02 -0.82
N SER A 51 6.81 -12.85 -0.42
CA SER A 51 6.45 -14.11 -1.12
C SER A 51 5.89 -13.85 -2.51
N VAL A 52 4.95 -12.92 -2.64
CA VAL A 52 4.34 -12.56 -3.92
C VAL A 52 5.37 -11.92 -4.84
N LEU A 53 6.16 -10.96 -4.35
CA LEU A 53 7.25 -10.33 -5.12
C LEU A 53 8.20 -11.37 -5.70
N LYS A 54 8.63 -12.35 -4.90
CA LYS A 54 9.50 -13.45 -5.35
C LYS A 54 8.82 -14.34 -6.39
N ALA A 55 7.54 -14.66 -6.21
CA ALA A 55 6.80 -15.49 -7.17
C ALA A 55 6.50 -14.77 -8.50
N THR A 56 6.42 -13.43 -8.46
CA THR A 56 6.16 -12.57 -9.62
C THR A 56 7.41 -11.81 -10.08
N GLU A 57 8.60 -12.34 -9.81
CA GLU A 57 9.87 -11.71 -10.23
C GLU A 57 9.88 -11.46 -11.75
N GLY A 58 10.29 -10.26 -12.14
CA GLY A 58 10.28 -9.78 -13.51
C GLY A 58 8.92 -9.25 -13.98
N ARG A 59 7.91 -9.20 -13.10
CA ARG A 59 6.58 -8.62 -13.40
C ARG A 59 6.51 -7.19 -12.89
N LEU A 60 7.11 -6.28 -13.64
CA LEU A 60 7.28 -4.86 -13.29
C LEU A 60 6.01 -4.20 -12.72
N HIS A 61 4.83 -4.43 -13.31
CA HIS A 61 3.59 -3.80 -12.82
C HIS A 61 3.14 -4.34 -11.46
N VAL A 62 3.32 -5.64 -11.20
CA VAL A 62 3.03 -6.25 -9.89
C VAL A 62 4.02 -5.73 -8.86
N GLU A 63 5.31 -5.76 -9.20
CA GLU A 63 6.39 -5.28 -8.34
C GLU A 63 6.19 -3.81 -7.94
N ASN A 64 5.87 -2.94 -8.89
CA ASN A 64 5.60 -1.54 -8.62
C ASN A 64 4.44 -1.35 -7.64
N CYS A 65 3.34 -2.08 -7.81
CA CYS A 65 2.19 -1.99 -6.90
C CYS A 65 2.57 -2.45 -5.48
N LEU A 66 3.24 -3.59 -5.36
CA LEU A 66 3.62 -4.13 -4.05
C LEU A 66 4.72 -3.32 -3.36
N ASN A 67 5.60 -2.68 -4.13
CA ASN A 67 6.58 -1.74 -3.59
C ASN A 67 5.94 -0.49 -2.99
N GLN A 68 4.83 0.01 -3.58
CA GLN A 68 4.06 1.11 -2.97
C GLN A 68 3.43 0.69 -1.64
N VAL A 69 2.87 -0.53 -1.55
CA VAL A 69 2.33 -1.07 -0.30
C VAL A 69 3.43 -1.22 0.74
N ARG A 70 4.55 -1.84 0.34
CA ARG A 70 5.71 -2.08 1.20
C ARG A 70 6.28 -0.80 1.80
N GLY A 71 6.57 0.20 0.97
CA GLY A 71 7.15 1.46 1.43
C GLY A 71 6.21 2.24 2.36
N ASN A 72 4.90 2.23 2.09
CA ASN A 72 3.93 2.85 2.99
C ASN A 72 3.88 2.13 4.35
N LEU A 73 3.84 0.80 4.37
CA LEU A 73 3.78 0.05 5.62
C LEU A 73 5.07 0.17 6.45
N ASP A 74 6.23 0.28 5.78
CA ASP A 74 7.53 0.55 6.40
C ASP A 74 7.53 1.92 7.10
N GLU A 75 7.09 2.97 6.40
CA GLU A 75 6.93 4.31 6.96
C GLU A 75 5.89 4.35 8.09
N TYR A 76 4.83 3.54 8.01
CA TYR A 76 3.80 3.49 9.05
C TYR A 76 4.32 2.82 10.31
N VAL A 77 5.05 1.70 10.21
CA VAL A 77 5.61 1.03 11.40
C VAL A 77 6.58 1.94 12.17
N MET A 78 7.36 2.80 11.48
CA MET A 78 8.21 3.84 12.11
C MET A 78 7.45 4.80 13.01
N ARG A 79 6.18 5.04 12.68
CA ARG A 79 5.34 6.07 13.32
C ARG A 79 4.35 5.47 14.30
N GLU A 80 4.16 4.16 14.24
CA GLU A 80 3.31 3.38 15.13
C GLU A 80 4.08 2.89 16.36
N TYR A 81 5.38 2.64 16.21
CA TYR A 81 6.25 2.14 17.26
C TYR A 81 7.36 3.14 17.59
N LYS A 82 7.62 3.29 18.87
CA LYS A 82 8.78 4.02 19.37
C LYS A 82 10.01 3.10 19.42
N VAL A 83 11.19 3.71 19.51
CA VAL A 83 12.49 3.01 19.57
C VAL A 83 12.60 2.07 20.79
N ASP A 84 11.86 2.33 21.87
CA ASP A 84 11.80 1.49 23.07
C ASP A 84 10.79 0.33 22.96
N GLU A 85 9.89 0.34 21.97
CA GLU A 85 8.87 -0.70 21.77
C GLU A 85 9.27 -1.76 20.73
N LEU A 86 10.22 -1.45 19.85
CA LEU A 86 10.70 -2.34 18.80
C LEU A 86 12.20 -2.11 18.60
N ASP A 87 12.99 -3.18 18.68
CA ASP A 87 14.42 -3.06 18.46
C ASP A 87 14.72 -2.60 17.01
N GLN A 88 15.79 -1.83 16.86
CA GLN A 88 16.14 -1.19 15.60
C GLN A 88 16.44 -2.20 14.48
N GLU A 89 16.93 -3.39 14.83
CA GLU A 89 17.23 -4.45 13.87
C GLU A 89 15.92 -5.04 13.31
N THR A 90 14.99 -5.45 14.16
CA THR A 90 13.65 -5.91 13.78
C THR A 90 12.93 -4.87 12.92
N PHE A 91 13.05 -3.58 13.29
CA PHE A 91 12.48 -2.48 12.53
C PHE A 91 13.04 -2.40 11.09
N LEU A 92 14.36 -2.27 10.94
CA LEU A 92 15.03 -2.11 9.64
C LEU A 92 14.76 -3.31 8.72
N ASN A 93 14.58 -4.46 9.34
CA ASN A 93 14.58 -5.71 8.63
C ASN A 93 13.18 -6.12 8.13
N LEU A 94 12.13 -5.69 8.85
CA LEU A 94 10.77 -6.16 8.68
C LEU A 94 10.30 -6.24 7.21
N TYR A 95 10.38 -5.14 6.46
CA TYR A 95 9.89 -5.06 5.09
C TYR A 95 10.96 -5.25 4.00
N TYR A 96 12.23 -4.93 4.28
CA TYR A 96 13.28 -4.93 3.26
C TYR A 96 14.30 -6.09 3.42
N ASP A 97 14.92 -6.29 4.59
CA ASP A 97 16.06 -7.24 4.77
C ASP A 97 15.98 -8.08 6.07
N GLY A 98 15.89 -9.42 6.11
CA GLY A 98 15.82 -10.19 7.41
C GLY A 98 14.49 -9.99 8.17
N LEU A 99 14.10 -10.60 9.28
CA LEU A 99 14.53 -11.73 10.09
C LEU A 99 14.24 -13.07 9.41
N ASP A 100 14.91 -14.12 9.85
CA ASP A 100 14.84 -15.47 9.32
C ASP A 100 13.47 -16.13 9.60
N TYR A 101 12.45 -15.74 8.84
CA TYR A 101 11.22 -16.51 8.59
C TYR A 101 11.44 -17.47 7.40
N THR A 102 12.68 -17.96 7.28
CA THR A 102 13.24 -18.88 6.28
C THR A 102 12.70 -18.69 4.88
N ARG A 103 13.24 -17.69 4.16
CA ARG A 103 13.10 -17.43 2.71
C ARG A 103 11.68 -17.69 2.16
N PRO A 104 10.87 -16.65 1.86
CA PRO A 104 9.50 -16.81 1.39
C PRO A 104 9.39 -17.95 0.38
N ASP A 105 8.62 -18.99 0.70
CA ASP A 105 8.40 -20.06 -0.25
C ASP A 105 7.84 -19.43 -1.52
N LYS A 106 8.32 -19.91 -2.66
CA LYS A 106 7.76 -19.45 -3.93
C LYS A 106 6.31 -19.93 -3.93
N LEU A 107 5.38 -18.99 -3.81
CA LEU A 107 3.97 -19.29 -3.89
C LEU A 107 3.65 -19.91 -5.24
N ASP A 108 2.80 -20.93 -5.19
CA ASP A 108 2.17 -21.45 -6.39
C ASP A 108 1.22 -20.41 -6.97
N ARG A 109 0.96 -20.50 -8.27
CA ARG A 109 0.21 -19.48 -9.02
C ARG A 109 -1.20 -19.25 -8.46
N ASP A 110 -1.85 -20.32 -8.01
CA ASP A 110 -3.19 -20.30 -7.40
C ASP A 110 -3.21 -19.72 -5.98
N GLN A 111 -2.05 -19.59 -5.33
CA GLN A 111 -1.94 -19.02 -3.98
C GLN A 111 -1.75 -17.49 -3.98
N LEU A 112 -1.34 -16.90 -5.12
CA LEU A 112 -0.98 -15.48 -5.19
C LEU A 112 -2.15 -14.55 -4.81
N VAL A 113 -3.31 -14.74 -5.43
CA VAL A 113 -4.50 -13.91 -5.17
C VAL A 113 -5.04 -14.14 -3.75
N PRO A 114 -5.22 -15.38 -3.25
CA PRO A 114 -5.59 -15.63 -1.86
C PRO A 114 -4.68 -14.93 -0.83
N TYR A 115 -3.37 -14.94 -1.04
CA TYR A 115 -2.44 -14.25 -0.15
C TYR A 115 -2.61 -12.73 -0.16
N LEU A 116 -2.85 -12.12 -1.34
CA LEU A 116 -3.13 -10.69 -1.42
C LEU A 116 -4.50 -10.32 -0.81
N GLU A 117 -5.49 -11.20 -0.88
CA GLU A 117 -6.75 -11.03 -0.15
C GLU A 117 -6.57 -11.14 1.37
N GLU A 118 -5.69 -12.03 1.84
CA GLU A 118 -5.30 -12.10 3.26
C GLU A 118 -4.64 -10.79 3.71
N LEU A 119 -3.74 -10.22 2.91
CA LEU A 119 -3.14 -8.91 3.16
C LEU A 119 -4.23 -7.83 3.28
N LYS A 120 -5.18 -7.76 2.34
CA LYS A 120 -6.30 -6.81 2.40
C LYS A 120 -7.13 -6.98 3.69
N SER A 121 -7.40 -8.21 4.09
CA SER A 121 -8.13 -8.52 5.32
C SER A 121 -7.38 -8.03 6.57
N THR A 122 -6.07 -8.26 6.62
CA THR A 122 -5.19 -7.80 7.69
C THR A 122 -5.19 -6.28 7.81
N LEU A 123 -5.02 -5.57 6.68
CA LEU A 123 -5.04 -4.11 6.65
C LEU A 123 -6.37 -3.53 7.13
N ARG A 124 -7.50 -4.10 6.68
CA ARG A 124 -8.85 -3.65 7.11
C ARG A 124 -9.12 -3.92 8.59
N ARG A 125 -8.52 -4.98 9.15
CA ARG A 125 -8.70 -5.33 10.57
C ARG A 125 -8.01 -4.33 11.49
N HIS A 126 -6.83 -3.85 11.10
CA HIS A 126 -5.97 -3.07 11.99
C HIS A 126 -5.99 -1.56 11.73
N TYR A 127 -6.41 -1.13 10.54
CA TYR A 127 -6.52 0.28 10.21
C TYR A 127 -7.96 0.75 10.10
N PRO A 128 -8.28 1.96 10.59
CA PRO A 128 -9.60 2.54 10.39
C PRO A 128 -9.84 2.85 8.91
N ASP A 129 -11.10 2.81 8.48
CA ASP A 129 -11.46 3.29 7.15
C ASP A 129 -11.11 4.77 7.00
N GLY A 130 -10.45 5.09 5.89
CA GLY A 130 -9.89 6.39 5.60
C GLY A 130 -9.05 6.38 4.33
N SER A 131 -8.68 7.57 3.85
CA SER A 131 -7.88 7.72 2.62
C SER A 131 -6.60 6.87 2.62
N PRO A 132 -5.80 6.80 3.70
CA PRO A 132 -4.55 6.03 3.70
C PRO A 132 -4.78 4.52 3.56
N LEU A 133 -5.78 3.96 4.24
CA LEU A 133 -6.13 2.55 4.08
C LEU A 133 -6.63 2.26 2.65
N ARG A 134 -7.49 3.12 2.10
CA ARG A 134 -8.01 2.95 0.74
C ARG A 134 -6.92 2.98 -0.32
N GLU A 135 -5.89 3.81 -0.12
CA GLU A 135 -4.73 3.86 -1.00
C GLU A 135 -3.93 2.55 -0.96
N LEU A 136 -3.64 2.01 0.23
CA LEU A 136 -3.01 0.68 0.35
C LEU A 136 -3.83 -0.40 -0.36
N LEU A 137 -5.14 -0.45 -0.09
CA LEU A 137 -6.03 -1.44 -0.70
C LEU A 137 -6.08 -1.31 -2.23
N MET A 138 -6.12 -0.08 -2.76
CA MET A 138 -6.07 0.17 -4.20
C MET A 138 -4.79 -0.42 -4.84
N TRP A 139 -3.63 -0.26 -4.20
CA TRP A 139 -2.39 -0.85 -4.72
C TRP A 139 -2.41 -2.37 -4.68
N VAL A 140 -2.95 -2.98 -3.62
CA VAL A 140 -3.11 -4.44 -3.55
C VAL A 140 -4.10 -4.93 -4.61
N ASP A 141 -5.24 -4.26 -4.80
CA ASP A 141 -6.22 -4.59 -5.83
C ASP A 141 -5.62 -4.50 -7.24
N ARG A 142 -4.81 -3.47 -7.52
CA ARG A 142 -4.08 -3.37 -8.79
C ARG A 142 -3.11 -4.54 -8.99
N ALA A 143 -2.39 -4.95 -7.95
CA ALA A 143 -1.50 -6.10 -8.01
C ALA A 143 -2.28 -7.39 -8.35
N ILE A 144 -3.43 -7.61 -7.71
CA ILE A 144 -4.34 -8.73 -8.00
C ILE A 144 -4.75 -8.73 -9.48
N VAL A 145 -5.23 -7.59 -9.99
CA VAL A 145 -5.64 -7.46 -11.40
C VAL A 145 -4.50 -7.81 -12.37
N TRP A 146 -3.27 -7.35 -12.08
CA TRP A 146 -2.11 -7.69 -12.91
C TRP A 146 -1.74 -9.17 -12.85
N ILE A 147 -1.86 -9.79 -11.67
CA ILE A 147 -1.63 -11.23 -11.49
C ILE A 147 -2.69 -12.04 -12.24
N GLU A 148 -3.97 -11.74 -12.06
CA GLU A 148 -5.07 -12.45 -12.74
C GLU A 148 -4.96 -12.33 -14.26
N ARG A 149 -4.63 -11.13 -14.77
CA ARG A 149 -4.36 -10.92 -16.19
C ARG A 149 -3.19 -11.76 -16.67
N TRP A 150 -2.10 -11.84 -15.89
CA TRP A 150 -0.96 -12.68 -16.21
C TRP A 150 -1.31 -14.17 -16.21
N LEU A 151 -2.13 -14.62 -15.26
CA LEU A 151 -2.57 -16.01 -15.16
C LEU A 151 -3.65 -16.40 -16.18
N GLY A 152 -4.14 -15.46 -16.98
CA GLY A 152 -5.21 -15.68 -17.95
C GLY A 152 -6.59 -15.88 -17.29
N GLN A 153 -6.74 -15.47 -16.03
CA GLN A 153 -7.94 -15.67 -15.20
C GLN A 153 -8.94 -14.51 -15.24
N THR A 154 -8.83 -13.61 -16.23
CA THR A 154 -9.60 -12.34 -16.27
C THR A 154 -11.10 -12.52 -15.96
N GLN A 155 -11.52 -12.02 -14.80
CA GLN A 155 -12.94 -11.86 -14.45
C GLN A 155 -13.51 -10.66 -15.24
N PRO A 156 -14.70 -10.77 -15.87
CA PRO A 156 -15.21 -9.79 -16.85
C PRO A 156 -15.62 -8.41 -16.29
N TYR A 157 -15.46 -8.13 -14.99
CA TYR A 157 -15.95 -6.89 -14.36
C TYR A 157 -15.14 -5.64 -14.75
N LEU A 158 -13.84 -5.77 -15.02
CA LEU A 158 -12.97 -4.63 -15.36
C LEU A 158 -12.80 -4.36 -16.86
N ALA A 159 -13.26 -5.26 -17.74
CA ALA A 159 -13.22 -5.05 -19.20
C ALA A 159 -14.06 -3.84 -19.65
N LYS A 160 -15.11 -3.48 -18.90
CA LYS A 160 -15.98 -2.35 -19.22
C LYS A 160 -15.45 -0.98 -18.81
N HIS A 161 -14.49 -0.90 -17.90
CA HIS A 161 -14.02 0.39 -17.35
C HIS A 161 -12.64 0.83 -17.85
N LEU A 162 -11.86 -0.09 -18.45
CA LEU A 162 -10.52 0.20 -19.01
C LEU A 162 -10.48 0.31 -20.54
N ALA A 163 -11.58 0.01 -21.24
CA ALA A 163 -11.64 0.14 -22.71
C ALA A 163 -11.73 1.60 -23.20
N ASN A 164 -11.89 2.59 -22.31
CA ASN A 164 -12.02 4.00 -22.68
C ASN A 164 -10.68 4.75 -22.79
N ASP A 165 -9.55 4.15 -22.40
CA ASP A 165 -8.23 4.82 -22.42
C ASP A 165 -7.31 4.32 -23.56
N LEU A 166 -7.86 3.60 -24.54
CA LEU A 166 -7.12 3.13 -25.72
C LEU A 166 -7.84 3.53 -27.01
N GLU A 167 -8.15 4.83 -27.18
CA GLU A 167 -8.26 5.35 -28.55
C GLU A 167 -6.86 5.60 -29.12
N PRO A 168 -6.55 5.11 -30.34
CA PRO A 168 -5.29 5.40 -30.99
C PRO A 168 -5.28 6.87 -31.46
N GLN A 169 -4.26 7.62 -31.05
CA GLN A 169 -3.98 8.96 -31.57
C GLN A 169 -3.87 8.92 -33.10
N PRO A 170 -4.52 9.85 -33.83
CA PRO A 170 -4.43 9.89 -35.28
C PRO A 170 -2.98 10.20 -35.70
N ARG A 171 -2.45 9.38 -36.60
CA ARG A 171 -1.14 9.63 -37.23
C ARG A 171 -1.27 10.86 -38.14
N LEU A 172 -0.48 11.89 -37.85
CA LEU A 172 -0.12 12.95 -38.80
C LEU A 172 1.25 12.61 -39.40
#